data_AF-A0A6A6D8E6-F1
#
_entry.id   AF-A0A6A6D8E6-F1
#
_cell.length_a   1.000
_cell.length_b   1.000
_cell.length_c   1.000
_cell.angle_alpha   90.00
_cell.angle_beta   90.00
_cell.angle_gamma   90.00
#
_symmetry.space_group_name_H-M   'P 1'
#
loop_
_entity.id
_entity.type
_entity.pdbx_description
1 polymer ?
#
loop_
_entity_poly.entity_id
_entity_poly.type
_entity_poly.pdbx_seq_one_letter_code
_entity_poly.pdbx_strand_id
1 'polypeptide(L)' 'EYYIKKLLPDYIKALGDARLGDLSKSYYLIENHDPSHGTKTTHNIVYRIKDESWISRIAYPP' A
#
# COMPACT_ATOMS: atom_id res chain seq x y z
N GLU A 1 -2.68 -13.59 -6.42
CA GLU A 1 -2.99 -12.70 -7.58
C GLU A 1 -4.07 -11.66 -7.30
N TYR A 2 -5.18 -12.02 -6.63
CA TYR A 2 -6.30 -11.11 -6.37
C TYR A 2 -5.89 -9.80 -5.67
N TYR A 3 -5.05 -9.88 -4.63
CA TYR A 3 -4.56 -8.70 -3.91
C TYR A 3 -3.93 -7.65 -4.84
N ILE A 4 -2.98 -8.09 -5.68
CA ILE A 4 -2.23 -7.22 -6.59
C ILE A 4 -3.12 -6.70 -7.72
N LYS A 5 -4.02 -7.53 -8.25
CA LYS A 5 -4.83 -7.21 -9.44
C LYS A 5 -6.11 -6.42 -9.12
N LYS A 6 -6.58 -6.43 -7.87
CA LYS A 6 -7.88 -5.83 -7.48
C LYS A 6 -7.73 -4.90 -6.28
N LEU A 7 -7.37 -5.45 -5.12
CA LEU A 7 -7.34 -4.72 -3.85
C LEU A 7 -6.33 -3.57 -3.81
N LEU A 8 -5.10 -3.82 -4.27
CA LEU A 8 -4.04 -2.81 -4.23
C LEU A 8 -4.34 -1.59 -5.13
N PRO A 9 -4.81 -1.76 -6.39
CA PRO A 9 -5.29 -0.65 -7.20
C PRO A 9 -6.42 0.16 -6.55
N ASP A 10 -7.45 -0.51 -6.01
CA ASP A 10 -8.58 0.16 -5.36
C ASP A 10 -8.12 0.99 -4.15
N TYR A 11 -7.17 0.45 -3.39
CA TYR A 11 -6.57 1.16 -2.26
C TYR A 11 -5.78 2.40 -2.70
N ILE A 12 -4.93 2.26 -3.73
CA ILE A 12 -4.16 3.40 -4.29
C ILE A 12 -5.11 4.51 -4.72
N LYS A 13 -6.21 4.16 -5.40
CA LYS A 13 -7.23 5.12 -5.84
C LYS A 13 -7.86 5.83 -4.64
N ALA A 14 -8.37 5.09 -3.66
CA ALA A 14 -9.02 5.65 -2.48
C ALA A 14 -8.08 6.60 -1.71
N LEU A 15 -6.80 6.24 -1.61
CA LEU A 15 -5.80 7.03 -0.92
C LEU A 15 -5.40 8.28 -1.71
N GLY A 16 -5.36 8.20 -3.04
CA GLY A 16 -5.22 9.36 -3.92
C GLY A 16 -6.37 10.35 -3.75
N ASP A 17 -7.61 9.87 -3.77
CA ASP A 17 -8.81 10.68 -3.58
C ASP A 17 -8.81 11.36 -2.19
N ALA A 18 -8.40 10.65 -1.14
CA ALA A 18 -8.30 11.20 0.22
C ALA A 18 -7.21 12.28 0.36
N ARG A 19 -6.07 12.13 -0.34
CA ARG A 19 -4.99 13.12 -0.36
C ARG A 19 -5.41 14.44 -1.02
N LEU A 20 -6.24 14.38 -2.07
CA LEU A 20 -6.78 15.57 -2.71
C LEU A 20 -7.69 16.39 -1.76
N GLY A 21 -8.35 15.73 -0.81
CA GLY A 21 -9.22 16.37 0.16
C GLY A 21 -8.51 16.99 1.37
N ASP A 22 -7.36 16.44 1.80
CA ASP A 22 -6.61 16.93 2.97
C ASP A 22 -5.13 16.50 2.91
N LEU A 23 -4.26 17.44 2.55
CA LEU A 23 -2.81 17.23 2.45
C LEU A 23 -2.10 17.22 3.82
N SER A 24 -2.78 17.62 4.90
CA SER A 24 -2.18 17.66 6.25
C SER A 24 -2.16 16.28 6.92
N LYS A 25 -2.92 15.32 6.37
CA LYS A 25 -3.03 13.97 6.90
C LYS A 25 -2.04 13.01 6.27
N SER A 26 -1.36 12.27 7.14
CA SER A 26 -0.57 11.11 6.73
C SER A 26 -1.47 9.88 6.68
N TYR A 27 -1.58 9.26 5.50
CA TYR A 27 -2.35 8.05 5.28
C TYR A 27 -1.42 6.84 5.30
N TYR A 28 -1.65 5.93 6.24
CA TYR A 28 -0.84 4.73 6.41
C TYR A 28 -1.63 3.49 6.02
N LEU A 29 -1.01 2.63 5.21
CA LEU A 29 -1.50 1.27 4.97
C LEU A 29 -1.03 0.36 6.09
N ILE A 30 -1.98 -0.22 6.82
CA ILE A 30 -1.71 -1.28 7.80
C ILE A 30 -1.80 -2.61 7.08
N GLU A 31 -0.70 -3.37 7.11
CA GLU A 31 -0.62 -4.68 6.47
C GLU A 31 -0.46 -5.75 7.54
N ASN A 32 -1.32 -6.76 7.51
CA ASN A 32 -1.07 -7.98 8.27
C ASN A 32 0.07 -8.77 7.58
N HIS A 33 0.59 -9.78 8.28
CA HIS A 33 1.67 -10.66 7.81
C HIS A 33 1.25 -11.63 6.67
N ASP A 34 0.28 -11.23 5.85
CA ASP A 34 -0.16 -12.01 4.69
C ASP A 34 0.96 -12.06 3.63
N PRO A 35 1.40 -13.26 3.20
CA PRO A 35 2.46 -13.41 2.20
C PRO A 35 2.17 -12.70 0.86
N SER A 36 0.89 -12.46 0.54
CA SER A 36 0.47 -11.76 -0.69
C SER A 36 0.73 -10.25 -0.66
N HIS A 37 1.01 -9.66 0.50
CA HIS A 37 1.38 -8.24 0.66
C HIS A 37 2.81 -7.93 0.23
N GLY A 38 3.58 -8.98 -0.03
CA GLY A 38 4.93 -8.90 -0.54
C GLY A 38 5.96 -8.57 0.53
N THR A 39 7.13 -9.17 0.40
CA THR A 39 8.29 -8.93 1.25
C THR A 39 8.96 -7.61 0.86
N LYS A 40 9.68 -7.00 1.82
CA LYS A 40 10.52 -5.81 1.63
C LYS A 40 11.75 -6.13 0.75
N THR A 41 11.52 -6.36 -0.55
CA THR A 41 12.56 -6.63 -1.54
C THR A 41 12.30 -5.84 -2.81
N THR A 42 13.36 -5.39 -3.48
CA THR A 42 13.27 -4.62 -4.74
C THR A 42 12.67 -5.42 -5.90
N HIS A 43 12.68 -6.75 -5.80
CA HIS A 43 12.09 -7.67 -6.79
C HIS A 43 10.60 -7.92 -6.56
N ASN A 44 10.03 -7.47 -5.45
CA ASN A 44 8.63 -7.67 -5.16
C ASN A 44 7.78 -6.58 -5.83
N ILE A 45 6.98 -6.98 -6.83
CA ILE A 45 6.12 -6.06 -7.59
C ILE A 45 5.15 -5.28 -6.68
N VAL A 46 4.69 -5.89 -5.58
CA VAL A 46 3.81 -5.25 -4.61
C VAL A 46 4.53 -4.15 -3.85
N TYR A 47 5.76 -4.42 -3.43
CA TYR A 47 6.59 -3.44 -2.76
C TYR A 47 6.85 -2.23 -3.66
N ARG A 48 7.19 -2.49 -4.93
CA ARG A 48 7.48 -1.44 -5.92
C ARG A 48 6.27 -0.56 -6.21
N ILE A 49 5.11 -1.15 -6.46
CA ILE A 49 3.86 -0.41 -6.73
C ILE A 49 3.50 0.52 -5.55
N LYS A 50 3.67 0.04 -4.31
CA LYS A 50 3.41 0.84 -3.10
C LYS A 50 4.39 2.00 -2.96
N ASP A 51 5.66 1.77 -3.26
CA ASP A 51 6.72 2.79 -3.22
C ASP A 51 6.48 3.88 -4.28
N GLU A 52 6.22 3.48 -5.53
CA GLU A 52 5.86 4.37 -6.64
C GLU A 52 4.58 5.18 -6.34
N SER A 53 3.63 4.60 -5.59
CA SER A 53 2.38 5.27 -5.17
C SER A 53 2.50 6.08 -3.87
N TRP A 54 3.71 6.18 -3.32
CA TRP A 54 4.04 6.87 -2.08
C TRP A 54 3.22 6.37 -0.88
N ILE A 55 2.88 5.09 -0.83
CA ILE A 55 2.09 4.50 0.27
C ILE A 55 3.01 4.25 1.47
N SER A 56 2.88 5.06 2.51
CA SER A 56 3.49 4.81 3.81
C SER A 56 2.85 3.59 4.48
N ARG A 57 3.66 2.71 5.06
CA ARG A 57 3.21 1.47 5.69
C ARG A 57 3.53 1.46 7.17
N ILE A 58 2.59 0.98 7.99
CA ILE A 58 2.85 0.60 9.37
C ILE A 58 2.93 -0.92 9.41
N ALA A 59 4.09 -1.44 9.79
CA ALA A 59 4.25 -2.88 10.02
C ALA A 59 3.47 -3.25 11.28
N TYR A 60 2.67 -4.32 11.22
CA TYR A 60 2.10 -4.90 12.43
C TYR A 60 3.23 -5.49 13.29
N PRO A 61 3.23 -5.28 14.62
CA PRO A 61 4.16 -5.99 15.49
C PRO A 61 3.93 -7.50 15.38
N PRO A 62 5.00 -8.32 15.55
CA PRO A 62 4.92 -9.77 15.43
C PRO A 62 3.98 -10.42 16.44
#